data_AF-A0A5A9W0F0-F1
#
_entry.id   AF-A0A5A9W0F0-F1
#
_cell.length_a   1.000
_cell.length_b   1.000
_cell.length_c   1.000
_cell.angle_alpha   90.00
_cell.angle_beta   90.00
_cell.angle_gamma   90.00
#
_symmetry.space_group_name_H-M   'P 1'
#
loop_
_entity.id
_entity.type
_entity.pdbx_description
1 polymer ?
#
loop_
_entity_poly.entity_id
_entity_poly.type
_entity_poly.pdbx_seq_one_letter_code
_entity_poly.pdbx_strand_id
1 'polypeptide(L)'
;MKNIFFFDAMLTPKIITFVYWLLLVGVVLTGLGMIIGSFNAYYGGGMMFLGGLATIVFGAVGVRIWCELLIVLFKINDNIRRLADK
;
A
#
# COMPACT_ATOMS: atom_id res chain seq x y z
N MET A 1 -16.69 25.89 -0.89
CA MET A 1 -15.77 24.92 -1.53
C MET A 1 -14.34 25.09 -1.00
N LYS A 2 -14.11 24.86 0.31
CA LYS A 2 -12.76 24.90 0.91
C LYS A 2 -12.70 24.03 2.19
N ASN A 3 -13.51 22.98 2.28
CA ASN A 3 -13.56 22.12 3.46
C ASN A 3 -13.51 20.61 3.15
N ILE A 4 -13.20 20.24 1.91
CA ILE A 4 -12.97 18.84 1.50
C ILE A 4 -11.47 18.47 1.68
N PHE A 5 -10.62 19.47 1.94
CA PHE A 5 -9.19 19.33 2.24
C PHE A 5 -8.86 19.42 3.73
N PHE A 6 -9.87 19.57 4.59
CA PHE A 6 -9.65 19.42 6.03
C PHE A 6 -9.66 17.92 6.34
N PHE A 7 -8.47 17.35 6.25
CA PHE A 7 -8.02 16.05 6.75
C PHE A 7 -8.16 15.95 8.28
N ASP A 8 -9.34 16.33 8.82
CA ASP A 8 -9.38 16.99 10.12
C ASP A 8 -10.52 16.52 11.02
N ALA A 9 -10.81 15.20 11.07
CA ALA A 9 -11.34 14.58 12.30
C ALA A 9 -11.63 13.07 12.24
N MET A 10 -11.90 12.44 11.09
CA MET A 10 -12.46 11.06 11.12
C MET A 10 -12.16 10.18 9.90
N LEU A 11 -11.49 10.71 8.89
CA LEU A 11 -11.39 10.08 7.57
C LEU A 11 -10.09 9.27 7.35
N THR A 12 -9.06 9.50 8.14
CA THR A 12 -7.72 8.99 7.85
C THR A 12 -7.60 7.47 7.85
N PRO A 13 -8.12 6.70 8.83
CA PRO A 13 -8.01 5.24 8.78
C PRO A 13 -8.84 4.60 7.67
N LYS A 14 -10.02 5.14 7.33
CA LYS A 14 -10.87 4.65 6.23
C LYS A 14 -10.26 4.91 4.85
N ILE A 15 -9.66 6.08 4.65
CA ILE A 15 -8.95 6.39 3.40
C ILE A 15 -7.73 5.47 3.24
N ILE A 16 -6.96 5.23 4.30
CA ILE A 16 -5.78 4.36 4.22
C ILE A 16 -6.16 2.92 3.93
N THR A 17 -7.28 2.41 4.46
CA THR A 17 -7.77 1.07 4.12
C THR A 17 -8.18 0.95 2.65
N PHE A 18 -8.73 2.01 2.05
CA PHE A 18 -8.98 2.07 0.61
C PHE A 18 -7.67 2.07 -0.21
N VAL A 19 -6.70 2.89 0.19
CA VAL A 19 -5.38 2.97 -0.43
C VAL A 19 -4.62 1.63 -0.30
N TYR A 20 -4.74 0.94 0.83
CA TYR A 20 -4.17 -0.39 1.04
C TYR A 20 -4.66 -1.39 0.00
N TRP A 21 -5.97 -1.48 -0.22
CA TRP A 21 -6.54 -2.36 -1.23
C TRP A 21 -6.08 -1.99 -2.63
N LEU A 22 -6.00 -0.69 -2.94
CA LEU A 22 -5.53 -0.20 -4.23
C LEU A 22 -4.04 -0.55 -4.47
N LEU A 23 -3.19 -0.35 -3.46
CA LEU A 23 -1.77 -0.72 -3.49
C LEU A 23 -1.59 -2.24 -3.62
N LEU A 24 -2.38 -3.02 -2.89
CA LEU A 24 -2.32 -4.48 -2.93
C LEU A 24 -2.71 -5.01 -4.30
N VAL A 25 -3.78 -4.47 -4.90
CA VAL A 25 -4.15 -4.76 -6.29
C VAL A 25 -3.01 -4.37 -7.25
N GLY A 26 -2.39 -3.21 -7.05
CA GLY A 26 -1.23 -2.77 -7.83
C GLY A 26 -0.04 -3.74 -7.76
N VAL A 27 0.31 -4.24 -6.56
CA VAL A 27 1.37 -5.23 -6.38
C VAL A 27 1.04 -6.54 -7.08
N VAL A 28 -0.21 -7.00 -6.97
CA VAL A 28 -0.66 -8.23 -7.63
C VAL A 28 -0.62 -8.06 -9.15
N LEU A 29 -1.11 -6.94 -9.68
CA LEU A 29 -1.10 -6.66 -11.13
C LEU A 29 0.32 -6.55 -11.68
N THR A 30 1.22 -5.85 -10.98
CA THR A 30 2.62 -5.71 -11.40
C THR A 30 3.37 -7.04 -11.33
N GLY A 31 3.16 -7.82 -10.27
CA GLY A 31 3.73 -9.17 -10.13
C GLY A 31 3.23 -10.14 -11.19
N LEU A 32 1.92 -10.18 -11.46
CA LEU A 32 1.34 -10.98 -12.54
C LEU A 32 1.83 -10.53 -13.92
N GLY A 33 1.93 -9.21 -14.14
CA GLY A 33 2.48 -8.65 -15.38
C GLY A 33 3.94 -9.07 -15.63
N MET A 34 4.77 -9.09 -14.58
CA MET A 34 6.15 -9.59 -14.67
C MET A 34 6.21 -11.10 -14.95
N ILE A 35 5.31 -11.89 -14.35
CA ILE A 35 5.22 -13.33 -14.61
C ILE A 35 4.79 -13.62 -16.05
N ILE A 36 3.76 -12.92 -16.56
CA ILE A 36 3.29 -13.09 -17.94
C ILE A 36 4.35 -12.60 -18.95
N GLY A 37 5.02 -11.49 -18.65
CA GLY A 37 6.11 -10.96 -19.47
C GLY A 37 7.33 -11.89 -19.53
N SER A 38 7.59 -12.61 -18.44
CA SER A 38 8.67 -13.61 -18.37
C SER A 38 8.52 -14.73 -19.41
N PHE A 39 7.30 -15.17 -19.72
CA PHE A 39 7.06 -16.21 -20.73
C PHE A 39 7.36 -15.75 -22.18
N ASN A 40 7.39 -14.44 -22.43
CA ASN A 40 7.74 -13.87 -23.74
C ASN A 40 9.23 -13.49 -23.85
N ALA A 41 10.01 -13.63 -22.77
CA ALA A 41 11.41 -13.22 -22.74
C ALA A 41 12.33 -14.29 -23.33
N TYR A 42 12.99 -13.98 -24.45
CA TYR A 42 13.91 -14.87 -25.17
C TYR A 42 15.17 -15.27 -24.36
N TYR A 43 15.62 -14.41 -23.44
CA TYR A 43 16.74 -14.65 -22.52
C TYR A 43 16.41 -14.06 -21.14
N GLY A 44 16.72 -14.79 -20.05
CA GLY A 44 16.55 -14.31 -18.68
C GLY A 44 15.14 -14.44 -18.07
N GLY A 45 14.19 -15.09 -18.76
CA GLY A 45 12.82 -15.28 -18.28
C GLY A 45 12.73 -15.89 -16.88
N GLY A 46 13.59 -16.86 -16.54
CA GLY A 46 13.61 -17.48 -15.21
C GLY A 46 13.88 -16.50 -14.06
N MET A 47 14.78 -15.53 -14.26
CA MET A 47 15.07 -14.49 -13.25
C MET A 47 13.88 -13.52 -13.11
N MET A 48 13.23 -13.17 -14.23
CA MET A 48 12.05 -12.32 -14.24
C MET A 48 10.83 -13.00 -13.59
N PHE A 49 10.70 -14.31 -13.74
CA PHE A 49 9.66 -15.11 -13.08
C PHE A 49 9.87 -15.14 -11.55
N LEU A 50 11.08 -15.46 -11.10
CA LEU A 50 11.44 -15.41 -9.68
C LEU A 50 11.30 -14.00 -9.10
N GLY A 51 11.69 -12.98 -9.87
CA GLY A 51 11.52 -11.57 -9.53
C GLY A 51 10.04 -11.21 -9.35
N GLY A 52 9.17 -11.56 -10.30
CA GLY A 52 7.73 -11.32 -10.18
C GLY A 52 7.10 -12.03 -8.99
N LEU A 53 7.51 -13.27 -8.72
CA LEU A 53 7.03 -14.05 -7.56
C LEU A 53 7.51 -13.44 -6.24
N ALA A 54 8.77 -12.99 -6.18
CA ALA A 54 9.30 -12.25 -5.04
C ALA A 54 8.59 -10.90 -4.86
N THR A 55 8.29 -10.16 -5.93
CA THR A 55 7.55 -8.89 -5.88
C THR A 55 6.14 -9.06 -5.34
N ILE A 56 5.44 -10.15 -5.67
CA ILE A 56 4.12 -10.43 -5.08
C ILE A 56 4.25 -10.67 -3.57
N VAL A 57 5.19 -11.51 -3.15
CA VAL A 57 5.35 -11.88 -1.74
C VAL A 57 5.88 -10.69 -0.92
N PHE A 58 7.04 -10.15 -1.28
CA PHE A 58 7.66 -9.02 -0.56
C PHE A 58 6.87 -7.73 -0.73
N GLY A 59 6.27 -7.48 -1.89
CA GLY A 59 5.43 -6.32 -2.13
C GLY A 59 4.14 -6.36 -1.31
N ALA A 60 3.47 -7.52 -1.20
CA ALA A 60 2.26 -7.64 -0.40
C ALA A 60 2.57 -7.46 1.11
N VAL A 61 3.67 -8.07 1.58
CA VAL A 61 4.13 -7.89 2.96
C VAL A 61 4.54 -6.43 3.22
N GLY A 62 5.28 -5.81 2.30
CA GLY A 62 5.70 -4.42 2.39
C GLY A 62 4.52 -3.45 2.44
N VAL A 63 3.52 -3.64 1.57
CA VAL A 63 2.28 -2.83 1.56
C VAL A 63 1.52 -2.98 2.88
N ARG A 64 1.43 -4.20 3.44
CA ARG A 64 0.80 -4.41 4.77
C ARG A 64 1.52 -3.63 5.87
N ILE A 65 2.84 -3.82 6.00
CA ILE A 65 3.63 -3.17 7.05
C ILE A 65 3.54 -1.65 6.92
N TRP A 66 3.69 -1.14 5.69
CA TRP A 66 3.63 0.30 5.43
C TRP A 66 2.26 0.88 5.76
N CYS A 67 1.17 0.25 5.31
CA CYS A 67 -0.18 0.73 5.59
C CYS A 67 -0.53 0.68 7.08
N GLU A 68 -0.09 -0.36 7.79
CA GLU A 68 -0.34 -0.51 9.22
C GLU A 68 0.43 0.53 10.05
N LEU A 69 1.68 0.81 9.70
CA LEU A 69 2.47 1.90 10.29
C LEU A 69 1.82 3.27 10.06
N LEU A 70 1.33 3.54 8.84
CA LEU A 70 0.61 4.79 8.56
C LEU A 70 -0.63 4.92 9.45
N ILE A 71 -1.45 3.88 9.56
CA ILE A 71 -2.64 3.89 10.43
C ILE A 71 -2.26 4.17 11.88
N VAL A 72 -1.20 3.53 12.40
CA VAL A 72 -0.70 3.75 13.76
C VAL A 72 -0.27 5.20 13.97
N LEU A 73 0.51 5.78 13.05
CA LEU A 73 0.96 7.17 13.14
C LEU A 73 -0.22 8.15 13.17
N PHE A 74 -1.23 7.93 12.31
CA PHE A 74 -2.43 8.77 12.33
C PHE A 74 -3.27 8.59 13.59
N LYS A 75 -3.30 7.38 14.15
CA LYS A 75 -3.98 7.11 15.44
C LYS A 75 -3.28 7.80 16.60
N ILE A 76 -1.95 7.87 16.58
CA ILE A 76 -1.15 8.63 17.56
C ILE A 76 -1.46 10.13 17.43
N ASN A 77 -1.49 10.66 16.21
CA ASN A 77 -1.82 12.06 15.97
C ASN A 77 -3.22 12.43 16.50
N ASP A 78 -4.22 11.57 16.26
CA ASP A 78 -5.59 11.77 16.79
C ASP A 78 -5.60 11.78 18.32
N ASN A 79 -4.86 10.86 18.96
CA ASN A 79 -4.75 10.82 20.42
C ASN A 79 -4.06 12.06 21.00
N ILE A 80 -2.98 12.54 20.38
CA ILE A 80 -2.28 13.77 20.82
C ILE A 80 -3.22 14.98 20.71
N ARG A 81 -3.98 15.07 19.62
CA ARG A 81 -4.91 16.18 19.41
C ARG A 81 -6.03 16.19 20.45
N ARG A 82 -6.56 15.02 20.83
CA ARG A 82 -7.52 14.89 21.93
C ARG A 82 -6.96 15.26 23.31
N LEU A 83 -5.65 15.11 23.51
CA LEU A 83 -4.99 15.53 24.75
C LEU A 83 -4.73 17.04 24.79
N ALA A 84 -4.52 17.68 23.64
CA ALA A 84 -4.28 19.12 23.53
C ALA A 84 -5.56 19.97 23.64
N ASP A 85 -6.73 19.42 23.28
CA ASP A 85 -8.04 20.07 23.42
C ASP A 85 -8.65 19.97 24.84
N LYS A 86 -7.88 19.48 25.82
CA LYS A 86 -8.23 19.47 27.26
C LYS A 86 -7.35 20.43 28.03
#